data_AF-A0A7X4A495-F1
#
_entry.id   AF-A0A7X4A495-F1
#
_cell.length_a   1.000
_cell.length_b   1.000
_cell.length_c   1.000
_cell.angle_alpha   90.00
_cell.angle_beta   90.00
_cell.angle_gamma   90.00
#
_symmetry.space_group_name_H-M   'P 1'
#
loop_
_entity.id
_entity.type
_entity.pdbx_description
1 polymer ?
#
loop_
_entity_poly.entity_id
_entity_poly.type
_entity_poly.pdbx_seq_one_letter_code
_entity_poly.pdbx_strand_id
1 'polypeptide(L)'
;MNDAADYTKRFAARPQPLTLEQAARMTPPTRATDTEAQIDVPRMRAWRLNRLREQIAAHGLDAVILAEPLSIRYATGVRNCALFQMHILAGYLFVPAGGPVVYFDSEPGRSTGSQLETIDEVRSDHLPLSYMFAGARQQEMAHRWAAQMADLLTAHCGGGARVGIDRIGFCARLLFFGLAG
;
A
#
# COMPACT_ATOMS: atom_id res chain seq x y z
N MET A 1 -14.74 -3.67 -18.00
CA MET A 1 -14.28 -4.78 -17.14
C MET A 1 -12.84 -5.04 -17.52
N ASN A 2 -11.88 -4.51 -16.76
CA ASN A 2 -10.47 -4.60 -17.15
C ASN A 2 -9.99 -6.05 -17.00
N ASP A 3 -9.25 -6.50 -18.00
CA ASP A 3 -8.73 -7.87 -18.19
C ASP A 3 -7.92 -8.41 -16.97
N ALA A 4 -7.59 -7.54 -16.02
CA ALA A 4 -6.92 -7.85 -14.75
C ALA A 4 -7.81 -8.53 -13.68
N ALA A 5 -9.13 -8.62 -13.90
CA ALA A 5 -10.05 -9.29 -12.96
C ALA A 5 -10.20 -10.80 -13.22
N ASP A 6 -9.78 -11.28 -14.41
CA ASP A 6 -9.89 -12.69 -14.77
C ASP A 6 -8.63 -13.47 -14.38
N TYR A 7 -8.65 -13.98 -13.14
CA TYR A 7 -7.58 -14.79 -12.56
C TYR A 7 -7.48 -16.21 -13.14
N THR A 8 -8.29 -16.57 -14.15
CA THR A 8 -8.15 -17.85 -14.88
C THR A 8 -7.10 -17.78 -15.99
N LYS A 9 -6.71 -16.57 -16.41
CA LYS A 9 -5.70 -16.35 -17.46
C LYS A 9 -4.29 -16.43 -16.88
N ARG A 10 -3.39 -17.14 -17.58
CA ARG A 10 -1.95 -17.17 -17.27
C ARG A 10 -1.31 -15.88 -17.80
N PHE A 11 -0.56 -15.17 -16.95
CA PHE A 11 0.33 -14.10 -17.41
C PHE A 11 1.48 -14.71 -18.23
N ALA A 12 1.89 -14.03 -19.30
CA ALA A 12 3.08 -14.42 -20.05
C ALA A 12 4.30 -14.39 -19.11
N ALA A 13 5.11 -15.44 -19.14
CA ALA A 13 6.34 -15.50 -18.38
C ALA A 13 7.22 -14.30 -18.76
N ARG A 14 7.57 -13.47 -17.76
CA ARG A 14 8.59 -12.43 -17.98
C ARG A 14 9.96 -13.12 -17.97
N PRO A 15 10.84 -12.82 -18.94
CA PRO A 15 12.19 -13.36 -18.95
C PRO A 15 12.90 -12.93 -17.66
N GLN A 16 13.51 -13.89 -16.96
CA GLN A 16 14.27 -13.64 -15.74
C GLN A 16 15.64 -13.06 -16.13
N PRO A 17 15.95 -11.80 -15.77
CA PRO A 17 17.17 -11.13 -16.22
C PRO A 17 18.43 -11.59 -15.44
N LEU A 18 18.26 -12.40 -14.40
CA LEU A 18 19.33 -12.87 -13.52
C LEU A 18 19.75 -14.30 -13.86
N THR A 19 21.05 -14.56 -13.73
CA THR A 19 21.57 -15.94 -13.69
C THR A 19 21.04 -16.69 -12.47
N LEU A 20 21.03 -18.02 -12.52
CA LEU A 20 20.61 -18.88 -11.40
C LEU A 20 21.37 -18.56 -10.10
N GLU A 21 22.67 -18.25 -10.20
CA GLU A 21 23.51 -17.92 -9.06
C GLU A 21 23.15 -16.57 -8.43
N GLN A 22 22.90 -15.56 -9.26
CA GLN A 22 22.46 -14.24 -8.79
C GLN A 22 21.08 -14.32 -8.13
N ALA A 23 20.17 -15.10 -8.70
CA ALA A 23 18.87 -15.36 -8.12
C ALA A 23 18.99 -16.07 -6.76
N ALA A 24 19.86 -17.07 -6.64
CA ALA A 24 20.06 -17.84 -5.39
C ALA A 24 20.61 -16.98 -4.25
N ARG A 25 21.52 -16.02 -4.52
CA ARG A 25 22.09 -15.13 -3.49
C ARG A 25 21.10 -14.13 -2.91
N MET A 26 20.07 -13.77 -3.69
CA MET A 26 19.11 -12.71 -3.33
C MET A 26 17.76 -13.28 -2.85
N THR A 27 17.50 -14.56 -3.10
CA THR A 27 16.25 -15.23 -2.71
C THR A 27 16.35 -15.63 -1.23
N PRO A 28 15.45 -15.16 -0.35
CA PRO A 28 15.41 -15.62 1.04
C PRO A 28 15.25 -17.15 1.07
N PRO A 29 15.77 -17.85 2.11
CA PRO A 29 15.74 -19.31 2.17
C PRO A 29 14.31 -19.79 2.34
N THR A 30 13.64 -19.93 1.20
CA THR A 30 12.43 -20.71 0.99
C THR A 30 12.98 -21.96 0.36
N ARG A 31 12.80 -23.14 0.97
CA ARG A 31 13.15 -24.37 0.27
C ARG A 31 12.27 -24.43 -0.97
N ALA A 32 12.83 -24.11 -2.13
CA ALA A 32 12.26 -24.56 -3.40
C ALA A 32 12.49 -26.07 -3.40
N THR A 33 11.50 -26.82 -2.91
CA THR A 33 11.47 -28.27 -3.03
C THR A 33 11.01 -28.58 -4.44
N ASP A 34 11.82 -29.32 -5.19
CA ASP A 34 11.52 -29.71 -6.58
C ASP A 34 10.24 -30.56 -6.70
N THR A 35 9.73 -31.04 -5.56
CA THR A 35 8.52 -31.83 -5.41
C THR A 35 7.25 -31.00 -5.24
N GLU A 36 7.35 -29.68 -5.01
CA GLU A 36 6.20 -28.81 -4.70
C GLU A 36 6.03 -27.68 -5.72
N ALA A 37 4.78 -27.33 -5.99
CA ALA A 37 4.46 -26.21 -6.88
C ALA A 37 4.89 -24.89 -6.23
N GLN A 38 5.66 -24.08 -6.98
CA GLN A 38 6.05 -22.75 -6.55
C GLN A 38 4.85 -21.79 -6.55
N ILE A 39 4.82 -20.87 -5.58
CA ILE A 39 3.76 -19.86 -5.47
C ILE A 39 3.95 -18.81 -6.58
N ASP A 40 2.90 -18.56 -7.36
CA ASP A 40 2.80 -17.40 -8.24
C ASP A 40 2.59 -16.13 -7.40
N VAL A 41 3.70 -15.49 -7.03
CA VAL A 41 3.71 -14.33 -6.12
C VAL A 41 2.93 -13.14 -6.69
N PRO A 42 3.10 -12.74 -7.98
CA PRO A 42 2.30 -11.67 -8.55
C PRO A 42 0.80 -11.97 -8.53
N ARG A 43 0.40 -13.19 -8.90
CA ARG A 43 -1.02 -13.59 -8.84
C ARG A 43 -1.56 -13.55 -7.42
N MET A 44 -0.79 -13.98 -6.43
CA MET A 44 -1.17 -13.91 -5.02
C MET A 44 -1.39 -12.46 -4.56
N ARG A 45 -0.50 -11.53 -4.94
CA ARG A 45 -0.64 -10.10 -4.56
C ARG A 45 -1.86 -9.46 -5.22
N ALA A 46 -2.06 -9.70 -6.52
CA ALA A 46 -3.24 -9.23 -7.24
C ALA A 46 -4.55 -9.76 -6.60
N TRP A 47 -4.57 -11.04 -6.24
CA TRP A 47 -5.71 -11.64 -5.54
C TRP A 47 -5.98 -10.94 -4.19
N ARG A 48 -4.95 -10.67 -3.38
CA ARG A 48 -5.11 -9.98 -2.09
C ARG A 48 -5.62 -8.56 -2.23
N LEU A 49 -5.10 -7.80 -3.20
CA LEU A 49 -5.55 -6.44 -3.48
C LEU A 49 -7.02 -6.42 -3.91
N ASN A 50 -7.41 -7.32 -4.81
CA ASN A 50 -8.80 -7.41 -5.27
C ASN A 50 -9.74 -7.85 -4.13
N ARG A 51 -9.32 -8.83 -3.31
CA ARG A 51 -10.05 -9.24 -2.11
C ARG A 51 -10.23 -8.07 -1.14
N LEU A 52 -9.21 -7.22 -0.96
CA LEU A 52 -9.32 -6.01 -0.16
C LEU A 52 -10.38 -5.06 -0.75
N ARG A 53 -10.32 -4.77 -2.05
CA ARG A 53 -11.32 -3.92 -2.74
C ARG A 53 -12.75 -4.46 -2.62
N GLU A 54 -12.94 -5.77 -2.72
CA GLU A 54 -14.25 -6.40 -2.46
C GLU A 54 -14.75 -6.11 -1.03
N GLN A 55 -13.86 -6.13 -0.02
CA GLN A 55 -14.24 -5.78 1.35
C GLN A 55 -14.53 -4.29 1.50
N ILE A 56 -13.76 -3.41 0.87
CA ILE A 56 -14.05 -1.96 0.83
C ILE A 56 -15.49 -1.74 0.33
N ALA A 57 -15.85 -2.33 -0.81
CA ALA A 57 -17.18 -2.24 -1.38
C ALA A 57 -18.26 -2.89 -0.49
N ALA A 58 -18.01 -4.08 0.05
CA ALA A 58 -18.96 -4.80 0.91
C ALA A 58 -19.31 -4.04 2.20
N HIS A 59 -18.40 -3.19 2.69
CA HIS A 59 -18.61 -2.36 3.87
C HIS A 59 -19.11 -0.94 3.54
N GLY A 60 -19.43 -0.64 2.28
CA GLY A 60 -19.88 0.68 1.85
C GLY A 60 -18.82 1.76 2.13
N LEU A 61 -17.55 1.42 1.94
CA LEU A 61 -16.43 2.35 1.93
C LEU A 61 -16.06 2.66 0.48
N ASP A 62 -15.52 3.84 0.25
CA ASP A 62 -15.04 4.27 -1.07
C ASP A 62 -13.52 4.10 -1.19
N ALA A 63 -12.81 4.15 -0.07
CA ALA A 63 -11.38 3.89 0.01
C ALA A 63 -10.95 3.43 1.41
N VAL A 64 -9.73 2.90 1.49
CA VAL A 64 -9.00 2.75 2.75
C VAL A 64 -7.62 3.39 2.67
N ILE A 65 -7.16 3.89 3.81
CA ILE A 65 -5.79 4.35 4.00
C ILE A 65 -5.12 3.38 4.98
N LEU A 66 -4.02 2.75 4.52
CA LEU A 66 -3.27 1.78 5.31
C LEU A 66 -1.94 2.37 5.73
N ALA A 67 -1.67 2.41 7.03
CA ALA A 67 -0.42 2.87 7.63
C ALA A 67 0.26 1.76 8.46
N GLU A 68 -0.41 0.63 8.68
CA GLU A 68 0.17 -0.53 9.34
C GLU A 68 0.96 -1.36 8.31
N PRO A 69 2.24 -1.70 8.58
CA PRO A 69 3.11 -2.30 7.58
C PRO A 69 2.70 -3.72 7.15
N LEU A 70 2.03 -4.51 7.99
CA LEU A 70 1.50 -5.82 7.60
C LEU A 70 0.29 -5.68 6.67
N SER A 71 -0.53 -4.65 6.85
CA SER A 71 -1.69 -4.31 6.04
C SER A 71 -1.24 -3.80 4.67
N ILE A 72 -0.25 -2.92 4.64
CA ILE A 72 0.43 -2.49 3.41
C ILE A 72 1.03 -3.71 2.69
N ARG A 73 1.75 -4.58 3.40
CA ARG A 73 2.33 -5.81 2.84
C ARG A 73 1.27 -6.78 2.32
N TYR A 74 0.13 -6.90 3.01
CA TYR A 74 -0.98 -7.72 2.56
C TYR A 74 -1.56 -7.19 1.25
N ALA A 75 -1.83 -5.89 1.19
CA ALA A 75 -2.44 -5.23 0.05
C ALA A 75 -1.53 -5.23 -1.19
N THR A 76 -0.23 -4.97 -1.03
CA THR A 76 0.67 -4.71 -2.17
C THR A 76 1.81 -5.72 -2.29
N GLY A 77 2.27 -6.28 -1.17
CA GLY A 77 3.49 -7.06 -1.10
C GLY A 77 4.76 -6.25 -0.82
N VAL A 78 4.65 -4.92 -0.57
CA VAL A 78 5.80 -4.09 -0.14
C VAL A 78 6.46 -4.68 1.11
N ARG A 79 7.79 -4.67 1.11
CA ARG A 79 8.61 -5.04 2.25
C ARG A 79 9.63 -3.92 2.49
N ASN A 80 9.26 -2.97 3.34
CA ASN A 80 10.17 -1.91 3.75
C ASN A 80 10.28 -1.87 5.28
N CYS A 81 11.48 -2.11 5.81
CA CYS A 81 11.81 -1.96 7.23
C CYS A 81 10.70 -2.37 8.22
N ALA A 82 10.03 -3.51 8.00
CA ALA A 82 8.74 -3.79 8.64
C ALA A 82 8.79 -3.70 10.17
N LEU A 83 9.84 -4.23 10.81
CA LEU A 83 10.03 -4.15 12.26
C LEU A 83 10.15 -2.70 12.77
N PHE A 84 10.81 -1.83 12.02
CA PHE A 84 10.87 -0.39 12.29
C PHE A 84 9.48 0.24 12.12
N GLN A 85 8.81 -0.08 11.01
CA GLN A 85 7.49 0.49 10.69
C GLN A 85 6.37 0.03 11.64
N MET A 86 6.55 -1.08 12.37
CA MET A 86 5.60 -1.52 13.40
C MET A 86 5.44 -0.49 14.53
N HIS A 87 6.47 0.30 14.83
CA HIS A 87 6.42 1.29 15.91
C HIS A 87 6.53 2.74 15.38
N ILE A 88 6.98 2.93 14.14
CA ILE A 88 7.15 4.25 13.55
C ILE A 88 6.39 4.32 12.23
N LEU A 89 5.39 5.19 12.16
CA LEU A 89 4.68 5.48 10.91
C LEU A 89 5.65 6.15 9.92
N ALA A 90 6.09 5.38 8.92
CA ALA A 90 7.08 5.81 7.93
C ALA A 90 6.61 5.70 6.48
N GLY A 91 5.45 5.07 6.26
CA GLY A 91 4.80 4.99 4.96
C GLY A 91 3.32 4.74 5.10
N TYR A 92 2.56 5.09 4.08
CA TYR A 92 1.12 4.90 4.02
C TYR A 92 0.66 4.65 2.58
N LEU A 93 -0.48 3.97 2.46
CA LEU A 93 -1.04 3.51 1.20
C LEU A 93 -2.50 3.96 1.08
N PHE A 94 -2.85 4.61 -0.03
CA PHE A 94 -4.23 4.90 -0.38
C PHE A 94 -4.74 3.83 -1.36
N VAL A 95 -5.85 3.19 -1.02
CA VAL A 95 -6.48 2.12 -1.81
C VAL A 95 -7.96 2.46 -2.01
N PRO A 96 -8.38 2.97 -3.18
CA PRO A 96 -9.78 3.15 -3.50
C PRO A 96 -10.46 1.83 -3.85
N ALA A 97 -11.78 1.76 -3.69
CA ALA A 97 -12.61 0.62 -4.12
C ALA A 97 -12.43 0.33 -5.63
N GLY A 98 -12.26 1.39 -6.43
CA GLY A 98 -11.82 1.34 -7.82
C GLY A 98 -11.03 2.60 -8.16
N GLY A 99 -9.88 2.44 -8.83
CA GLY A 99 -8.95 3.54 -9.12
C GLY A 99 -7.51 3.19 -8.74
N PRO A 100 -6.58 4.16 -8.81
CA PRO A 100 -5.16 3.90 -8.60
C PRO A 100 -4.83 3.63 -7.12
N VAL A 101 -3.95 2.65 -6.88
CA VAL A 101 -3.29 2.46 -5.59
C VAL A 101 -2.08 3.40 -5.50
N VAL A 102 -2.08 4.27 -4.50
CA VAL A 102 -1.05 5.31 -4.33
C VAL A 102 -0.25 5.04 -3.06
N TYR A 103 1.07 4.93 -3.20
CA TYR A 103 2.00 4.63 -2.11
C TYR A 103 2.89 5.82 -1.74
N PHE A 104 3.04 6.06 -0.45
CA PHE A 104 3.88 7.11 0.12
C PHE A 104 4.87 6.50 1.10
N ASP A 105 6.16 6.71 0.88
CA ASP A 105 7.21 6.27 1.79
C ASP A 105 8.49 7.10 1.56
N SER A 106 9.45 6.93 2.46
CA SER A 106 10.88 7.19 2.28
C SER A 106 11.49 6.41 1.10
N GLU A 107 12.67 6.84 0.65
CA GLU A 107 13.33 6.30 -0.54
C GLU A 107 13.48 4.77 -0.59
N PRO A 108 13.87 4.05 0.48
CA PRO A 108 13.94 2.59 0.46
C PRO A 108 12.59 1.94 0.13
N GLY A 109 11.50 2.50 0.66
CA GLY A 109 10.14 2.04 0.38
C GLY A 109 9.70 2.36 -1.04
N ARG A 110 10.01 3.56 -1.55
CA ARG A 110 9.68 3.95 -2.93
C ARG A 110 10.34 3.08 -3.97
N SER A 111 11.63 2.78 -3.79
CA SER A 111 12.38 1.88 -4.67
C SER A 111 11.80 0.46 -4.68
N THR A 112 11.34 -0.04 -3.53
CA THR A 112 10.68 -1.35 -3.45
C THR A 112 9.28 -1.33 -4.06
N GLY A 113 8.50 -0.29 -3.77
CA GLY A 113 7.11 -0.14 -4.22
C GLY A 113 6.99 0.01 -5.74
N SER A 114 7.94 0.71 -6.38
CA SER A 114 7.92 0.94 -7.83
C SER A 114 8.08 -0.33 -8.68
N GLN A 115 8.49 -1.44 -8.05
CA GLN A 115 8.66 -2.73 -8.70
C GLN A 115 7.41 -3.62 -8.61
N LEU A 116 6.36 -3.19 -7.91
CA LEU A 116 5.18 -4.00 -7.62
C LEU A 116 4.02 -3.66 -8.56
N GLU A 117 3.45 -4.70 -9.15
CA GLU A 117 2.29 -4.65 -10.04
C GLU A 117 0.97 -4.22 -9.37
N THR A 118 0.98 -4.07 -8.05
CA THR A 118 -0.16 -3.70 -7.21
C THR A 118 -0.17 -2.22 -6.83
N ILE A 119 0.85 -1.45 -7.22
CA ILE A 119 0.98 -0.02 -6.93
C ILE A 119 1.01 0.72 -8.27
N ASP A 120 0.04 1.62 -8.45
CA ASP A 120 -0.10 2.40 -9.68
C ASP A 120 0.75 3.68 -9.62
N GLU A 121 0.89 4.26 -8.42
CA GLU A 121 1.63 5.50 -8.21
C GLU A 121 2.49 5.45 -6.93
N VAL A 122 3.76 5.83 -7.03
CA VAL A 122 4.66 6.00 -5.89
C VAL A 122 5.01 7.48 -5.77
N ARG A 123 4.58 8.11 -4.68
CA ARG A 123 4.68 9.55 -4.48
C ARG A 123 5.89 9.95 -3.65
N SER A 124 6.51 11.07 -4.03
CA SER A 124 7.69 11.63 -3.35
C SER A 124 7.34 12.65 -2.27
N ASP A 125 6.12 13.17 -2.26
CA ASP A 125 5.60 14.15 -1.28
C ASP A 125 5.05 13.50 0.00
N HIS A 126 5.75 12.47 0.49
CA HIS A 126 5.46 11.81 1.77
C HIS A 126 5.58 12.79 2.95
N LEU A 127 4.60 12.75 3.87
CA LEU A 127 4.56 13.59 5.06
C LEU A 127 4.83 12.76 6.33
N PRO A 128 5.73 13.22 7.23
CA PRO A 128 6.05 12.48 8.44
C PRO A 128 4.91 12.53 9.47
N LEU A 129 4.40 11.36 9.86
CA LEU A 129 3.30 11.24 10.83
C LEU A 129 3.76 10.86 12.25
N SER A 130 5.00 10.38 12.40
CA SER A 130 5.57 10.04 13.69
C SER A 130 6.28 11.24 14.33
N TYR A 131 6.25 11.31 15.67
CA TYR A 131 6.99 12.34 16.41
C TYR A 131 8.49 12.30 16.14
N MET A 132 9.05 11.11 15.88
CA MET A 132 10.48 10.95 15.54
C MET A 132 10.89 11.81 14.34
N PHE A 133 10.03 11.91 13.31
CA PHE A 133 10.35 12.68 12.10
C PHE A 133 9.76 14.09 12.09
N ALA A 134 8.57 14.28 12.69
CA ALA A 134 7.89 15.57 12.67
C ALA A 134 8.25 16.47 13.86
N GLY A 135 8.73 15.91 14.97
CA GLY A 135 8.98 16.63 16.22
C GLY A 135 7.77 17.47 16.65
N ALA A 136 8.04 18.71 17.06
CA ALA A 136 7.00 19.67 17.46
C ALA A 136 6.04 20.07 16.33
N ARG A 137 6.36 19.78 15.06
CA ARG A 137 5.52 20.09 13.90
C ARG A 137 4.52 18.97 13.56
N GLN A 138 4.35 17.97 14.42
CA GLN A 138 3.46 16.83 14.18
C GLN A 138 2.03 17.23 13.81
N GLN A 139 1.48 18.27 14.45
CA GLN A 139 0.12 18.75 14.16
C GLN A 139 0.04 19.42 12.76
N GLU A 140 1.04 20.22 12.40
CA GLU A 140 1.14 20.82 11.07
C GLU A 140 1.22 19.74 9.98
N MET A 141 2.06 18.71 10.19
CA MET A 141 2.20 17.60 9.25
C MET A 141 0.91 16.79 9.12
N ALA A 142 0.21 16.57 10.24
CA ALA A 142 -1.08 15.89 10.23
C ALA A 142 -2.15 16.68 9.44
N HIS A 143 -2.20 18.01 9.55
CA HIS A 143 -3.10 18.84 8.74
C HIS A 143 -2.80 18.73 7.24
N ARG A 144 -1.52 18.83 6.88
CA ARG A 144 -1.09 18.71 5.48
C ARG A 144 -1.39 17.31 4.91
N TRP A 145 -1.20 16.28 5.73
CA TRP A 145 -1.50 14.91 5.34
C TRP A 145 -3.00 14.68 5.17
N ALA A 146 -3.84 15.21 6.07
CA ALA A 146 -5.29 15.12 5.93
C ALA A 146 -5.77 15.81 4.65
N ALA A 147 -5.21 16.97 4.30
CA ALA A 147 -5.48 17.64 3.03
C ALA A 147 -5.04 16.79 1.82
N GLN A 148 -3.83 16.23 1.85
CA GLN A 148 -3.31 15.36 0.79
C GLN A 148 -4.21 14.12 0.58
N MET A 149 -4.72 13.52 1.65
CA MET A 149 -5.64 12.38 1.55
C MET A 149 -7.04 12.80 1.08
N ALA A 150 -7.52 13.98 1.51
CA ALA A 150 -8.79 14.54 1.04
C ALA A 150 -8.76 14.86 -0.47
N ASP A 151 -7.63 15.33 -0.98
CA ASP A 151 -7.44 15.57 -2.42
C ASP A 151 -7.52 14.26 -3.21
N LEU A 152 -6.85 13.19 -2.73
CA LEU A 152 -6.95 11.86 -3.35
C LEU A 152 -8.37 11.29 -3.31
N LEU A 153 -9.06 11.42 -2.17
CA LEU A 153 -10.45 11.01 -2.02
C LEU A 153 -11.35 11.76 -3.00
N THR A 154 -11.21 13.08 -3.08
CA THR A 154 -11.99 13.91 -4.02
C THR A 154 -11.71 13.52 -5.46
N ALA A 155 -10.45 13.30 -5.83
CA ALA A 155 -10.03 12.98 -7.19
C ALA A 155 -10.48 11.58 -7.66
N HIS A 156 -10.50 10.59 -6.76
CA HIS A 156 -10.72 9.18 -7.14
C HIS A 156 -12.04 8.58 -6.63
N CYS A 157 -12.65 9.16 -5.60
CA CYS A 157 -13.88 8.68 -4.97
C CYS A 157 -15.04 9.68 -5.06
N GLY A 158 -14.75 10.96 -5.33
CA GLY A 158 -15.74 12.03 -5.36
C GLY A 158 -16.03 12.65 -3.98
N GLY A 159 -16.99 13.57 -3.94
CA GLY A 159 -17.38 14.26 -2.71
C GLY A 159 -18.16 13.36 -1.75
N GLY A 160 -17.88 13.48 -0.45
CA GLY A 160 -18.58 12.70 0.60
C GLY A 160 -18.09 11.27 0.77
N ALA A 161 -16.90 10.95 0.27
CA ALA A 161 -16.30 9.62 0.33
C ALA A 161 -16.18 9.10 1.78
N ARG A 162 -16.60 7.85 1.99
CA ARG A 162 -16.47 7.10 3.24
C ARG A 162 -15.14 6.36 3.25
N VAL A 163 -14.21 6.83 4.08
CA VAL A 163 -12.86 6.28 4.17
C VAL A 163 -12.65 5.43 5.42
N GLY A 164 -12.04 4.25 5.25
CA GLY A 164 -11.52 3.46 6.37
C GLY A 164 -10.04 3.76 6.62
N ILE A 165 -9.58 3.73 7.87
CA ILE A 165 -8.16 3.90 8.21
C ILE A 165 -7.78 2.81 9.22
N ASP A 166 -6.74 2.03 8.92
CA ASP A 166 -6.34 0.86 9.73
C ASP A 166 -5.68 1.25 11.06
N ARG A 167 -4.77 2.24 11.02
CA ARG A 167 -3.98 2.71 12.14
C ARG A 167 -3.78 4.21 11.99
N ILE A 168 -4.24 4.92 12.99
CA ILE A 168 -4.07 6.37 13.06
C ILE A 168 -2.99 6.67 14.11
N GLY A 169 -1.93 7.39 13.71
CA GLY A 169 -1.07 8.05 14.69
C GLY A 169 -1.89 9.07 15.49
N PHE A 170 -1.58 9.26 16.76
CA PHE A 170 -2.37 10.01 17.76
C PHE A 170 -3.03 11.32 17.24
N CYS A 171 -2.39 12.07 16.34
CA CYS A 171 -2.90 13.34 15.82
C CYS A 171 -3.90 13.25 14.64
N ALA A 172 -3.89 12.20 13.82
CA ALA A 172 -4.69 12.19 12.58
C ALA A 172 -6.20 11.94 12.83
N ARG A 173 -6.57 11.39 14.00
CA ARG A 173 -7.97 11.08 14.31
C ARG A 173 -8.81 12.33 14.57
N LEU A 174 -8.20 13.43 15.02
CA LEU A 174 -8.91 14.68 15.31
C LEU A 174 -9.31 15.46 14.05
N LEU A 175 -8.68 15.18 12.90
CA LEU A 175 -8.79 16.03 11.70
C LEU A 175 -9.92 15.62 10.76
N PHE A 176 -10.21 14.31 10.64
CA PHE A 176 -11.34 13.85 9.83
C PHE A 176 -12.70 14.11 10.48
N PHE A 177 -12.77 14.29 11.81
CA PHE A 177 -13.99 14.73 12.48
C PHE A 177 -14.19 16.26 12.42
N GLY A 178 -13.11 17.04 12.20
CA GLY A 178 -13.16 18.50 12.10
C GLY A 178 -13.51 19.04 10.71
N LEU A 179 -13.53 18.18 9.68
CA LEU A 179 -13.90 18.54 8.30
C LEU A 179 -15.39 18.30 7.99
N ALA A 180 -16.17 17.87 8.99
CA ALA A 180 -17.62 17.63 8.89
C ALA A 180 -18.46 18.73 9.58
N GLY A 181 -17.88 19.93 9.80
CA GLY A 181 -18.54 21.09 10.41
C GLY A 181 -18.58 22.27 9.46
#